data_AF-A0A428KM18-F1
#
_entry.id   AF-A0A428KM18-F1
#
_cell.length_a   1.000
_cell.length_b   1.000
_cell.length_c   1.000
_cell.angle_alpha   90.00
_cell.angle_beta   90.00
_cell.angle_gamma   90.00
#
_symmetry.space_group_name_H-M   'P 1'
#
loop_
_entity.id
_entity.type
_entity.pdbx_description
1 polymer ?
#
loop_
_entity_poly.entity_id
_entity_poly.type
_entity_poly.pdbx_seq_one_letter_code
_entity_poly.pdbx_strand_id
1 'polypeptide(L)'
;MGKAYVYVIFWTRIVNKTAAPIRLSVAVPVDSFKLADEPATSVALPTTAPVSTGKGLPAPDNYFKIIFPAEEMTEEKAPLMNYGLKDVSAVVGHKRRHSSSFQLTVQPKATRFIYVVVLASRARNGIMRAGFNVRGDKLYYRVNEQDIYCGQSTTILRWSS
;
A
#
# COMPACT_ATOMS: atom_id res chain seq x y z
N MET A 1 -2.42 -17.71 20.44
CA MET A 1 -1.68 -16.43 20.61
C MET A 1 -1.72 -15.67 19.30
N GLY A 2 -2.38 -14.51 19.25
CA GLY A 2 -2.49 -13.69 18.03
C GLY A 2 -1.21 -12.89 17.78
N LYS A 3 -0.70 -12.90 16.55
CA LYS A 3 0.42 -12.01 16.17
C LYS A 3 -0.07 -10.56 16.19
N ALA A 4 0.64 -9.69 16.92
CA ALA A 4 0.41 -8.24 16.85
C ALA A 4 0.83 -7.74 15.46
N TYR A 5 -0.01 -6.93 14.83
CA TYR A 5 0.28 -6.26 13.57
C TYR A 5 0.13 -4.76 13.77
N VAL A 6 0.89 -4.00 12.99
CA VAL A 6 0.73 -2.55 12.91
C VAL A 6 0.22 -2.19 11.54
N TYR A 7 -0.74 -1.28 11.47
CA TYR A 7 -1.25 -0.76 10.22
C TYR A 7 -0.95 0.73 10.11
N VAL A 8 -0.74 1.18 8.87
CA VAL A 8 -0.71 2.60 8.51
C VAL A 8 -1.70 2.79 7.38
N ILE A 9 -2.55 3.79 7.51
CA ILE A 9 -3.51 4.16 6.48
C ILE A 9 -2.92 5.34 5.72
N PHE A 10 -2.95 5.25 4.41
CA PHE A 10 -2.62 6.34 3.50
C PHE A 10 -3.86 6.65 2.67
N TRP A 11 -3.89 7.85 2.12
CA TRP A 11 -4.78 8.17 1.01
C TRP A 11 -3.97 8.80 -0.12
N THR A 12 -4.45 8.65 -1.35
CA THR A 12 -3.81 9.22 -2.53
C THR A 12 -4.82 9.96 -3.37
N ARG A 13 -4.43 11.16 -3.83
CA ARG A 13 -5.15 11.94 -4.83
C ARG A 13 -4.61 11.64 -6.23
N ILE A 14 -5.49 11.20 -7.12
CA ILE A 14 -5.19 10.97 -8.54
C ILE A 14 -5.91 12.04 -9.34
N VAL A 15 -5.17 12.79 -10.15
CA VAL A 15 -5.72 13.86 -11.00
C VAL A 15 -5.47 13.51 -12.47
N ASN A 16 -6.53 13.40 -13.25
CA ASN A 16 -6.40 13.24 -14.69
C ASN A 16 -6.28 14.62 -15.35
N LYS A 17 -5.06 15.01 -15.74
CA LYS A 17 -4.82 16.28 -16.44
C LYS A 17 -5.07 16.21 -17.95
N THR A 18 -5.32 15.04 -18.51
CA THR A 18 -5.47 14.82 -19.96
C THR A 18 -6.89 15.14 -20.44
N ALA A 19 -7.10 15.10 -21.75
CA ALA A 19 -8.41 15.29 -22.39
C ALA A 19 -9.19 13.97 -22.55
N ALA A 20 -8.58 12.83 -22.23
CA ALA A 20 -9.18 11.50 -22.38
C ALA A 20 -9.33 10.81 -21.01
N PRO A 21 -10.33 9.94 -20.81
CA PRO A 21 -10.43 9.15 -19.59
C PRO A 21 -9.20 8.25 -19.43
N ILE A 22 -8.70 8.13 -18.19
CA ILE A 22 -7.62 7.19 -17.86
C ILE A 22 -8.21 6.07 -17.02
N ARG A 23 -8.04 4.82 -17.47
CA ARG A 23 -8.31 3.64 -16.67
C ARG A 23 -7.05 3.24 -15.92
N LEU A 24 -7.17 3.05 -14.62
CA LEU A 24 -6.15 2.44 -13.77
C LEU A 24 -6.61 1.02 -13.42
N SER A 25 -5.76 0.05 -13.72
CA SER A 25 -5.95 -1.34 -13.29
C SER A 25 -4.84 -1.67 -12.31
N VAL A 26 -5.21 -1.86 -11.05
CA VAL A 26 -4.27 -2.13 -9.96
C VAL A 26 -4.54 -3.51 -9.39
N ALA A 27 -3.51 -4.35 -9.34
CA ALA A 27 -3.51 -5.64 -8.69
C ALA A 27 -2.15 -5.85 -8.02
N VAL A 28 -2.15 -6.04 -6.70
CA VAL A 28 -0.91 -6.37 -5.97
C VAL A 28 -0.55 -7.82 -6.28
N PRO A 29 0.66 -8.10 -6.80
CA PRO A 29 0.99 -9.40 -7.37
C PRO A 29 1.19 -10.50 -6.33
N VAL A 30 1.46 -10.15 -5.08
CA VAL A 30 1.70 -11.10 -3.98
C VAL A 30 1.06 -10.62 -2.68
N ASP A 31 0.80 -11.56 -1.79
CA ASP A 31 0.12 -11.29 -0.52
C ASP A 31 1.01 -10.54 0.50
N SER A 32 2.33 -10.59 0.37
CA SER A 32 3.26 -9.92 1.28
C SER A 32 4.61 -9.66 0.65
N PHE A 33 5.26 -8.58 1.07
CA PHE A 33 6.60 -8.18 0.66
C PHE A 33 7.52 -8.17 1.87
N LYS A 34 8.76 -8.63 1.70
CA LYS A 34 9.79 -8.47 2.73
C LYS A 34 10.10 -6.98 2.84
N LEU A 35 9.95 -6.41 4.04
CA LEU A 35 10.39 -5.06 4.29
C LEU A 35 11.92 -5.06 4.30
N ALA A 36 12.54 -4.18 3.52
CA ALA A 36 14.00 -4.06 3.51
C ALA A 36 14.50 -3.76 4.93
N ASP A 37 15.64 -4.34 5.27
CA ASP A 37 16.35 -3.93 6.48
C ASP A 37 17.00 -2.57 6.19
N GLU A 38 16.69 -1.55 7.00
CA GLU A 38 17.40 -0.27 6.95
C GLU A 38 18.91 -0.55 7.04
N PRO A 39 19.76 0.13 6.24
CA PRO A 39 21.19 0.05 6.45
C PRO A 39 21.47 0.47 7.91
N ALA A 40 22.32 -0.29 8.59
CA ALA A 40 22.66 -0.12 10.00
C ALA A 40 23.48 1.15 10.30
N THR A 41 23.01 2.32 9.86
CA THR A 41 23.66 3.62 10.06
C THR A 41 23.08 4.44 11.20
N SER A 42 22.06 3.94 11.91
CA SER A 42 21.80 4.40 13.27
C SER A 42 22.61 3.52 14.22
N VAL A 43 23.62 4.11 14.87
CA VAL A 43 24.41 3.52 15.96
C VAL A 43 23.50 2.66 16.85
N ALA A 44 23.63 1.34 16.74
CA ALA A 44 22.87 0.43 17.59
C ALA A 44 23.38 0.61 19.04
N LEU A 45 22.50 1.02 19.95
CA LEU A 45 22.77 0.79 21.36
C LEU A 45 22.93 -0.73 21.58
N PRO A 46 23.94 -1.18 22.34
CA PRO A 46 24.16 -2.61 22.55
C PRO A 46 22.95 -3.18 23.28
N THR A 47 22.13 -3.97 22.58
CA THR A 47 21.06 -4.74 23.19
C THR A 47 21.47 -6.20 23.15
N THR A 48 21.91 -6.71 24.29
CA THR A 48 22.09 -8.14 24.54
C THR A 48 20.71 -8.82 24.54
N ALA A 49 20.36 -9.48 23.43
CA ALA A 49 19.30 -10.48 23.39
C ALA A 49 19.89 -11.79 22.87
N PRO A 50 19.55 -12.96 23.45
CA PRO A 50 20.23 -14.21 23.14
C PRO A 50 19.81 -14.74 21.76
N VAL A 51 20.80 -15.26 21.05
CA VAL A 51 20.64 -16.05 19.82
C VAL A 51 19.87 -17.33 20.16
N SER A 52 18.73 -17.58 19.50
CA SER A 52 18.08 -18.88 19.55
C SER A 52 18.52 -19.76 18.39
N THR A 53 19.07 -20.92 18.75
CA THR A 53 19.42 -22.02 17.85
C THR A 53 18.22 -22.97 17.69
N GLY A 54 17.79 -23.20 16.44
CA GLY A 54 17.16 -24.46 16.02
C GLY A 54 15.64 -24.48 15.74
N LYS A 55 15.34 -24.97 14.52
CA LYS A 55 14.09 -25.65 14.06
C LYS A 55 12.93 -24.79 13.53
N GLY A 56 12.78 -24.87 12.20
CA GLY A 56 11.68 -24.32 11.39
C GLY A 56 12.03 -22.93 10.87
N LEU A 57 12.40 -22.80 9.60
CA LEU A 57 12.72 -21.50 8.99
C LEU A 57 11.51 -20.56 9.16
N PRO A 58 11.57 -19.54 10.04
CA PRO A 58 10.43 -18.66 10.22
C PRO A 58 10.30 -17.83 8.93
N ALA A 59 9.08 -17.74 8.39
CA ALA A 59 8.77 -16.70 7.41
C ALA A 59 9.36 -15.38 7.95
N PRO A 60 10.14 -14.64 7.16
CA PRO A 60 10.98 -13.55 7.69
C PRO A 60 10.13 -12.63 8.56
N ASP A 61 10.58 -12.35 9.77
CA ASP A 61 9.85 -11.60 10.82
C ASP A 61 9.45 -10.16 10.43
N ASN A 62 9.78 -9.74 9.20
CA ASN A 62 9.68 -8.38 8.69
C ASN A 62 9.02 -8.37 7.30
N TYR A 63 7.68 -8.39 7.27
CA TYR A 63 6.91 -8.28 6.04
C TYR A 63 5.79 -7.25 6.16
N PHE A 64 5.36 -6.73 5.02
CA PHE A 64 4.15 -5.92 4.92
C PHE A 64 3.22 -6.40 3.81
N LYS A 65 1.95 -6.02 3.94
CA LYS A 65 0.90 -6.24 2.95
C LYS A 65 0.31 -4.90 2.54
N ILE A 66 -0.09 -4.78 1.28
CA ILE A 66 -0.83 -3.63 0.77
C ILE A 66 -2.28 -4.06 0.56
N ILE A 67 -3.20 -3.31 1.16
CA ILE A 67 -4.63 -3.54 1.08
C ILE A 67 -5.26 -2.30 0.45
N PHE A 68 -6.10 -2.54 -0.56
CA PHE A 68 -7.01 -1.53 -1.10
C PHE A 68 -8.41 -1.81 -0.55
N PRO A 69 -8.92 -0.98 0.38
CA PRO A 69 -10.29 -1.07 0.85
C PRO A 69 -11.28 -0.88 -0.29
N ALA A 70 -12.47 -1.48 -0.16
CA ALA A 70 -13.57 -1.24 -1.09
C ALA A 70 -14.27 0.11 -0.82
N GLU A 71 -14.12 0.66 0.38
CA GLU A 71 -14.65 1.97 0.74
C GLU A 71 -13.98 3.08 -0.08
N GLU A 72 -14.77 4.06 -0.53
CA GLU A 72 -14.25 5.24 -1.21
C GLU A 72 -13.70 6.29 -0.24
N MET A 73 -12.54 6.85 -0.59
CA MET A 73 -11.98 8.03 0.07
C MET A 73 -12.57 9.31 -0.53
N THR A 74 -12.72 10.35 0.28
CA THR A 74 -13.12 11.70 -0.17
C THR A 74 -12.27 12.76 0.52
N GLU A 75 -12.27 13.98 -0.01
CA GLU A 75 -11.47 15.09 0.55
C GLU A 75 -11.93 15.49 1.95
N GLU A 76 -13.24 15.43 2.22
CA GLU A 76 -13.86 15.76 3.51
C GLU A 76 -13.46 14.78 4.62
N LYS A 77 -13.03 13.57 4.24
CA LYS A 77 -12.55 12.57 5.19
C LYS A 77 -11.08 12.77 5.57
N ALA A 78 -10.31 13.56 4.82
CA ALA A 78 -8.89 13.80 5.08
C ALA A 78 -8.54 14.31 6.50
N PRO A 79 -9.32 15.21 7.13
CA PRO A 79 -9.04 15.67 8.50
C PRO A 79 -9.54 14.71 9.58
N LEU A 80 -10.30 13.66 9.23
CA LEU A 80 -10.89 12.75 10.21
C LEU A 80 -9.86 11.75 10.72
N MET A 81 -10.11 11.21 11.92
CA MET A 81 -9.34 10.08 12.45
C MET A 81 -9.32 8.92 11.44
N ASN A 82 -8.15 8.32 11.21
CA ASN A 82 -7.93 7.28 10.19
C ASN A 82 -8.40 7.69 8.78
N TYR A 83 -8.43 9.00 8.50
CA TYR A 83 -8.97 9.56 7.28
C TYR A 83 -10.41 9.13 7.02
N GLY A 84 -11.21 8.94 8.06
CA GLY A 84 -12.62 8.56 7.95
C GLY A 84 -12.89 7.11 7.53
N LEU A 85 -11.85 6.28 7.37
CA LEU A 85 -12.01 4.85 7.08
C LEU A 85 -12.59 4.12 8.30
N LYS A 86 -13.77 3.52 8.13
CA LYS A 86 -14.44 2.80 9.21
C LYS A 86 -13.94 1.35 9.29
N ASP A 87 -14.12 0.73 10.46
CA ASP A 87 -13.89 -0.70 10.68
C ASP A 87 -12.54 -1.23 10.16
N VAL A 88 -11.46 -0.51 10.47
CA VAL A 88 -10.08 -0.87 10.06
C VAL A 88 -9.72 -2.31 10.45
N SER A 89 -10.24 -2.78 11.60
CA SER A 89 -10.07 -4.16 12.05
C SER A 89 -10.67 -5.18 11.07
N ALA A 90 -11.81 -4.87 10.44
CA ALA A 90 -12.44 -5.70 9.41
C ALA A 90 -11.63 -5.65 8.11
N VAL A 91 -11.20 -4.45 7.68
CA VAL A 91 -10.34 -4.26 6.49
C VAL A 91 -9.07 -5.13 6.60
N VAL A 92 -8.40 -5.08 7.74
CA VAL A 92 -7.22 -5.90 8.04
C VAL A 92 -7.59 -7.37 8.20
N GLY A 93 -8.69 -7.67 8.90
CA GLY A 93 -9.11 -9.01 9.26
C GLY A 93 -9.48 -9.90 8.07
N HIS A 94 -10.31 -9.39 7.16
CA HIS A 94 -10.84 -10.11 6.00
C HIS A 94 -9.82 -10.28 4.87
N LYS A 95 -8.89 -9.33 4.70
CA LYS A 95 -7.88 -9.36 3.63
C LYS A 95 -6.56 -10.04 4.03
N ARG A 96 -6.51 -10.73 5.17
CA ARG A 96 -5.31 -11.46 5.60
C ARG A 96 -4.87 -12.55 4.61
N ARG A 97 -5.78 -13.06 3.77
CA ARG A 97 -5.57 -14.24 2.90
C ARG A 97 -5.79 -14.01 1.40
N HIS A 98 -6.04 -12.77 0.95
CA HIS A 98 -6.31 -12.50 -0.47
C HIS A 98 -5.64 -11.20 -0.95
N SER A 99 -5.05 -11.27 -2.14
CA SER A 99 -4.49 -10.13 -2.87
C SER A 99 -5.54 -9.02 -3.07
N SER A 100 -5.12 -7.76 -2.97
CA SER A 100 -6.00 -6.62 -3.24
C SER A 100 -5.86 -6.14 -4.68
N SER A 101 -6.99 -5.91 -5.33
CA SER A 101 -7.08 -5.29 -6.64
C SER A 101 -8.22 -4.29 -6.70
N PHE A 102 -8.09 -3.26 -7.53
CA PHE A 102 -9.17 -2.36 -7.90
C PHE A 102 -9.01 -1.90 -9.35
N GLN A 103 -10.13 -1.53 -9.96
CA GLN A 103 -10.15 -0.80 -11.21
C GLN A 103 -10.85 0.53 -11.00
N LEU A 104 -10.26 1.59 -11.52
CA LEU A 104 -10.83 2.92 -11.45
C LEU A 104 -10.68 3.62 -12.80
N THR A 105 -11.72 4.32 -13.23
CA THR A 105 -11.61 5.26 -14.35
C THR A 105 -11.65 6.68 -13.81
N VAL A 106 -10.67 7.50 -14.20
CA VAL A 106 -10.60 8.92 -13.87
C VAL A 106 -10.95 9.70 -15.13
N GLN A 107 -12.09 10.39 -15.10
CA GLN A 107 -12.56 11.18 -16.23
C GLN A 107 -11.61 12.36 -16.55
N PRO A 108 -11.63 12.92 -17.76
CA PRO A 108 -10.84 14.09 -18.10
C PRO A 108 -11.03 15.21 -17.08
N LYS A 109 -9.93 15.83 -16.62
CA LYS A 109 -9.92 16.92 -15.63
C LYS A 109 -10.51 16.56 -14.25
N ALA A 110 -10.90 15.30 -14.04
CA ALA A 110 -11.44 14.85 -12.76
C ALA A 110 -10.34 14.45 -11.78
N THR A 111 -10.71 14.47 -10.51
CA THR A 111 -9.91 14.01 -9.38
C THR A 111 -10.60 12.83 -8.71
N ARG A 112 -9.83 11.83 -8.31
CA ARG A 112 -10.31 10.72 -7.47
C ARG A 112 -9.38 10.53 -6.28
N PHE A 113 -9.94 10.07 -5.18
CA PHE A 113 -9.21 9.76 -3.96
C PHE A 113 -9.37 8.27 -3.65
N ILE A 114 -8.28 7.64 -3.21
CA ILE A 114 -8.27 6.22 -2.86
C ILE A 114 -7.58 6.02 -1.51
N TYR A 115 -8.06 5.05 -0.73
CA TYR A 115 -7.36 4.55 0.44
C TYR A 115 -6.30 3.52 0.04
N VAL A 116 -5.22 3.49 0.81
CA VAL A 116 -4.26 2.39 0.80
C VAL A 116 -3.88 2.07 2.24
N VAL A 117 -4.03 0.81 2.65
CA VAL A 117 -3.68 0.36 4.00
C VAL A 117 -2.45 -0.53 3.90
N VAL A 118 -1.39 -0.16 4.60
CA VAL A 118 -0.16 -0.97 4.71
C VAL A 118 -0.19 -1.67 6.06
N LEU A 119 -0.20 -3.01 6.04
CA LEU A 119 -0.19 -3.86 7.23
C LEU A 119 1.19 -4.48 7.40
N ALA A 120 1.92 -4.13 8.47
CA ALA A 120 3.25 -4.62 8.78
C ALA A 120 3.25 -5.60 9.97
N SER A 121 4.13 -6.60 9.93
CA SER A 121 4.31 -7.58 11.01
C SER A 121 4.93 -7.00 12.28
N ARG A 122 5.67 -5.89 12.18
CA ARG A 122 6.23 -5.13 13.31
C ARG A 122 6.23 -3.63 12.98
N ALA A 123 5.94 -2.78 13.97
CA ALA A 123 6.33 -1.38 13.90
C ALA A 123 7.84 -1.30 14.12
N ARG A 124 8.60 -0.90 13.10
CA ARG A 124 9.92 -0.31 13.33
C ARG A 124 9.69 1.17 13.65
N ASN A 125 10.56 1.73 14.48
CA ASN A 125 10.49 3.10 15.00
C ASN A 125 10.86 4.17 13.94
N GLY A 126 10.36 3.99 12.71
CA GLY A 126 10.72 4.78 11.53
C GLY A 126 9.48 5.26 10.77
N ILE A 127 9.67 6.32 9.98
CA ILE A 127 8.61 6.93 9.17
C ILE A 127 8.35 6.04 7.96
N MET A 128 7.18 5.41 7.89
CA MET A 128 6.76 4.71 6.67
C MET A 128 6.27 5.72 5.63
N ARG A 129 6.93 5.76 4.48
CA ARG A 129 6.54 6.59 3.33
C ARG A 129 5.96 5.70 2.25
N ALA A 130 4.83 6.08 1.67
CA ALA A 130 4.25 5.31 0.60
C ALA A 130 3.57 6.20 -0.45
N GLY A 131 3.48 5.71 -1.69
CA GLY A 131 2.83 6.44 -2.77
C GLY A 131 2.90 5.72 -4.11
N PHE A 132 2.02 6.11 -5.03
CA PHE A 132 2.07 5.63 -6.41
C PHE A 132 3.17 6.33 -7.21
N ASN A 133 3.88 5.54 -8.00
CA ASN A 133 4.88 5.99 -8.96
C ASN A 133 4.47 5.48 -10.36
N VAL A 134 4.39 6.39 -11.32
CA VAL A 134 3.97 6.09 -12.70
C VAL A 134 5.20 6.16 -13.60
N ARG A 135 5.47 5.09 -14.36
CA ARG A 135 6.61 5.00 -15.28
C ARG A 135 6.11 4.55 -16.64
N GLY A 136 5.84 5.51 -17.52
CA GLY A 136 5.10 5.26 -18.75
C GLY A 136 3.68 4.82 -18.42
N ASP A 137 3.26 3.67 -18.95
CA ASP A 137 1.97 3.04 -18.66
C ASP A 137 1.99 2.20 -17.38
N LYS A 138 3.16 1.89 -16.80
CA LYS A 138 3.30 1.02 -15.62
C LYS A 138 3.08 1.78 -14.31
N LEU A 139 2.35 1.14 -13.40
CA LEU A 139 2.07 1.63 -12.05
C LEU A 139 2.86 0.82 -11.03
N TYR A 140 3.54 1.54 -10.14
CA TYR A 140 4.23 0.98 -8.99
C TYR A 140 3.68 1.61 -7.72
N TYR A 141 3.46 0.83 -6.68
CA TYR A 141 3.24 1.35 -5.34
C TYR A 141 4.54 1.25 -4.56
N ARG A 142 5.09 2.40 -4.18
CA ARG A 142 6.31 2.47 -3.39
C ARG A 142 5.97 2.42 -1.92
N VAL A 143 6.67 1.59 -1.17
CA VAL A 143 6.70 1.61 0.31
C VAL A 143 8.17 1.72 0.72
N ASN A 144 8.51 2.82 1.41
CA ASN A 144 9.86 3.27 1.67
C ASN A 144 10.71 3.30 0.38
N GLU A 145 11.73 2.45 0.27
CA GLU A 145 12.61 2.37 -0.90
C GLU A 145 12.21 1.26 -1.89
N GLN A 146 11.17 0.49 -1.57
CA GLN A 146 10.75 -0.66 -2.37
C GLN A 146 9.64 -0.28 -3.34
N ASP A 147 9.90 -0.39 -4.65
CA ASP A 147 8.91 -0.27 -5.70
C ASP A 147 8.23 -1.61 -5.97
N ILE A 148 6.90 -1.65 -5.82
CA ILE A 148 6.10 -2.83 -6.09
C ILE A 148 5.30 -2.59 -7.36
N TYR A 149 5.60 -3.35 -8.41
CA TYR A 149 4.76 -3.34 -9.61
C TYR A 149 3.34 -3.72 -9.21
N CYS A 150 2.38 -2.86 -9.51
CA CYS A 150 1.00 -3.04 -9.10
C CYS A 150 0.00 -2.88 -10.24
N GLY A 151 0.45 -2.75 -11.49
CA GLY A 151 -0.43 -2.76 -12.66
C GLY A 151 -0.09 -1.68 -13.67
N GLN A 152 -1.10 -1.18 -14.37
CA GLN A 152 -0.93 -0.28 -15.51
C GLN A 152 -2.06 0.74 -15.65
N SER A 153 -1.75 1.81 -16.34
CA SER A 153 -2.66 2.88 -16.73
C SER A 153 -2.89 2.84 -18.25
N THR A 154 -4.12 3.04 -18.68
CA THR A 154 -4.49 3.00 -20.10
C THR A 154 -5.37 4.18 -20.42
N THR A 155 -4.98 4.97 -21.41
CA THR A 155 -5.81 6.03 -21.98
C THR A 155 -6.92 5.42 -22.81
N ILE A 156 -8.17 5.78 -22.53
CA ILE A 156 -9.32 5.34 -23.33
C ILE A 156 -9.51 6.34 -24.47
N LEU A 157 -9.06 5.99 -25.67
CA LEU A 157 -9.33 6.78 -26.87
C LEU A 157 -10.75 6.44 -27.36
N ARG A 158 -11.62 7.45 -27.45
CA ARG A 158 -12.86 7.32 -28.21
C ARG A 158 -12.59 7.80 -29.63
N TRP A 159 -12.70 6.89 -30.59
CA TRP A 159 -12.78 7.27 -32.00
C TRP A 159 -14.20 7.79 -32.26
N SER A 160 -14.34 9.03 -32.71
CA SER A 160 -15.58 9.51 -33.33
C SER A 160 -15.53 9.12 -34.80
N SER A 161 -16.43 8.22 -35.20
CA SER A 161 -16.80 7.99 -36.60
C SER A 161 -17.54 9.19 -37.17
#